data_AF-A0A8S9W396-F1
#
_entry.id   AF-A0A8S9W396-F1
#
_cell.length_a   1.000
_cell.length_b   1.000
_cell.length_c   1.000
_cell.angle_alpha   90.00
_cell.angle_beta   90.00
_cell.angle_gamma   90.00
#
_symmetry.space_group_name_H-M   'P 1'
#
loop_
_entity.id
_entity.type
_entity.pdbx_description
1 polymer ?
#
loop_
_entity_poly.entity_id
_entity_poly.type
_entity_poly.pdbx_seq_one_letter_code
_entity_poly.pdbx_strand_id
1 'polypeptide(L)'
;MFIGDREIIEAALFAAGGPVDLATLKELVSKKKKTRAIVLSLIQEYHKRQSGLDILEVEGKYVMQVKPEYADQVRSVAPKELPSPVLRTLSMIAYHQPLLQSDLVEKRGNATYDHVKELEARGLISRSPEGRSRILTTTQGFAEYFGLKSSDPEYVKQKIIELVSEQGQTGLDKWLGVKPTVGVTMGYLSLMFLLGIDNFKVVEPYKPTEKDILRIKDVSKLVISKGYGEKVAEYFNGEIIEVQAVTFDDLLGTIEKLSPLGNKDKVKAAVEKVSELKEQYLSKTLGITTRVKPATDMVARLITDMKLNVSAGGLLVAPDYGLSSEGVDVSSGADILVPSHQNAVDDIVKRVCQRYDAIINGIDNGTNNGIDNGIDNRTDNGTDNGTDNGTDNGTDNGIAEKDFKV
;
A
#
# COMPACT_ATOMS: atom_id res chain seq x y z
N MET A 1 -35.46 23.01 -53.95
CA MET A 1 -35.63 21.94 -52.95
C MET A 1 -36.17 22.61 -51.69
N PHE A 2 -37.43 22.39 -51.32
CA PHE A 2 -37.95 22.89 -50.05
C PHE A 2 -37.34 22.02 -48.94
N ILE A 3 -36.40 22.56 -48.18
CA ILE A 3 -35.89 21.90 -46.98
C ILE A 3 -37.00 22.04 -45.93
N GLY A 4 -37.55 20.95 -45.43
CA GLY A 4 -38.62 21.01 -44.44
C GLY A 4 -38.10 21.34 -43.05
N ASP A 5 -38.93 22.00 -42.25
CA ASP A 5 -38.61 22.37 -40.87
C ASP A 5 -38.24 21.14 -40.01
N ARG A 6 -38.72 19.94 -40.39
CA ARG A 6 -38.39 18.67 -39.72
C ARG A 6 -36.94 18.28 -39.94
N GLU A 7 -36.51 18.27 -41.20
CA GLU A 7 -35.16 17.88 -41.60
C GLU A 7 -34.13 18.89 -41.05
N ILE A 8 -34.50 20.16 -40.95
CA ILE A 8 -33.66 21.20 -40.32
C ILE A 8 -33.47 20.92 -38.83
N ILE A 9 -34.54 20.59 -38.10
CA ILE A 9 -34.45 20.29 -36.66
C ILE A 9 -33.63 19.01 -36.43
N GLU A 10 -33.86 17.97 -37.23
CA GLU A 10 -33.10 16.73 -37.17
C GLU A 10 -31.60 16.98 -37.41
N ALA A 11 -31.26 17.72 -38.46
CA ALA A 11 -29.88 18.10 -38.77
C ALA A 11 -29.26 18.99 -37.67
N ALA A 12 -30.03 19.90 -37.08
CA ALA A 12 -29.57 20.76 -36.00
C ALA A 12 -29.24 19.95 -34.73
N LEU A 13 -30.09 18.99 -34.37
CA LEU A 13 -29.86 18.11 -33.21
C LEU A 13 -28.64 17.20 -33.43
N PHE A 14 -28.44 16.70 -34.65
CA PHE A 14 -27.24 15.94 -35.01
C PHE A 14 -25.98 16.81 -34.95
N ALA A 15 -26.01 17.99 -35.57
CA ALA A 15 -24.86 18.88 -35.66
C ALA A 15 -24.45 19.49 -34.31
N ALA A 16 -25.40 19.69 -33.39
CA ALA A 16 -25.12 20.26 -32.08
C ALA A 16 -24.27 19.35 -31.20
N GLY A 17 -24.36 18.03 -31.36
CA GLY A 17 -23.62 17.06 -30.54
C GLY A 17 -23.97 17.10 -29.04
N GLY A 18 -25.02 17.84 -28.64
CA GLY A 18 -25.42 18.06 -27.26
C GLY A 18 -26.80 18.72 -27.15
N PRO A 19 -27.29 19.00 -25.92
CA PRO A 19 -28.66 19.49 -25.71
C PRO A 19 -28.92 20.89 -26.30
N VAL A 20 -29.98 21.00 -27.12
CA VAL A 20 -30.42 22.24 -27.76
C VAL A 20 -31.76 22.68 -27.20
N ASP A 21 -31.88 23.94 -26.79
CA ASP A 21 -33.16 24.46 -26.28
C ASP A 21 -34.18 24.73 -27.42
N LEU A 22 -35.46 24.75 -27.05
CA LEU A 22 -36.55 24.97 -28.00
C LEU A 22 -36.49 26.35 -28.67
N ALA A 23 -35.93 27.36 -28.00
CA ALA A 23 -35.84 28.71 -28.55
C ALA A 23 -34.87 28.76 -29.74
N THR A 24 -33.73 28.11 -29.59
CA THR A 24 -32.71 27.94 -30.63
C THR A 24 -33.29 27.20 -31.84
N LEU A 25 -34.00 26.08 -31.62
CA LEU A 25 -34.66 25.34 -32.70
C LEU A 25 -35.75 26.16 -33.43
N LYS A 26 -36.44 27.06 -32.71
CA LYS A 26 -37.45 27.96 -33.31
C LYS A 26 -36.82 28.98 -34.25
N GLU A 27 -35.58 29.41 -34.01
CA GLU A 27 -34.91 30.36 -34.90
C GLU A 27 -34.46 29.73 -36.22
N LEU A 28 -34.30 28.40 -36.26
CA LEU A 28 -33.87 27.67 -37.46
C LEU A 28 -35.01 27.35 -38.43
N VAL A 29 -36.27 27.43 -37.99
CA VAL A 29 -37.43 26.93 -38.75
C VAL A 29 -38.44 28.01 -39.08
N SER A 30 -39.11 27.83 -40.22
CA SER A 30 -40.12 28.78 -40.71
C SER A 30 -41.41 28.74 -39.88
N LYS A 31 -41.85 27.56 -39.42
CA LYS A 31 -43.07 27.38 -38.61
C LYS A 31 -42.78 27.33 -37.11
N LYS A 32 -42.29 28.44 -36.53
CA LYS A 32 -41.92 28.56 -35.11
C LYS A 32 -42.96 28.05 -34.09
N LYS A 33 -44.26 28.20 -34.40
CA LYS A 33 -45.36 27.71 -33.53
C LYS A 33 -45.50 26.18 -33.50
N LYS A 34 -45.00 25.49 -34.53
CA LYS A 34 -45.08 24.02 -34.67
C LYS A 34 -43.79 23.31 -34.25
N THR A 35 -42.70 24.02 -33.95
CA THR A 35 -41.39 23.45 -33.59
C THR A 35 -41.49 22.36 -32.52
N ARG A 36 -42.21 22.59 -31.41
CA ARG A 36 -42.36 21.57 -30.35
C ARG A 36 -43.06 20.31 -30.86
N ALA A 37 -44.11 20.45 -31.65
CA ALA A 37 -44.82 19.31 -32.24
C ALA A 37 -43.94 18.53 -33.23
N ILE A 38 -43.08 19.23 -33.99
CA ILE A 38 -42.12 18.60 -34.89
C ILE A 38 -41.08 17.81 -34.11
N VAL A 39 -40.51 18.39 -33.04
CA VAL A 39 -39.55 17.71 -32.15
C VAL A 39 -40.18 16.47 -31.51
N LEU A 40 -41.40 16.57 -30.96
CA LEU A 40 -42.10 15.42 -30.38
C LEU A 40 -42.38 14.33 -31.42
N SER A 41 -42.68 14.70 -32.67
CA SER A 41 -42.82 13.73 -33.76
C SER A 41 -41.50 13.03 -34.09
N LEU A 42 -40.37 13.74 -34.06
CA LEU A 42 -39.05 13.16 -34.28
C LEU A 42 -38.67 12.20 -33.15
N ILE A 43 -38.93 12.56 -31.90
CA ILE A 43 -38.74 11.68 -30.73
C ILE A 43 -39.50 10.36 -30.91
N GLN A 44 -40.80 10.43 -31.25
CA GLN A 44 -41.61 9.23 -31.45
C GLN A 44 -41.13 8.37 -32.63
N GLU A 45 -40.66 9.00 -33.70
CA GLU A 45 -40.10 8.27 -34.84
C GLU A 45 -38.81 7.55 -34.45
N TYR A 46 -37.83 8.26 -33.89
CA TYR A 46 -36.53 7.72 -33.52
C TYR A 46 -36.64 6.59 -32.48
N HIS A 47 -37.60 6.71 -31.55
CA HIS A 47 -37.91 5.66 -30.59
C HIS A 47 -38.47 4.39 -31.27
N LYS A 48 -39.30 4.52 -32.30
CA LYS A 48 -39.91 3.37 -33.03
C LYS A 48 -39.01 2.82 -34.12
N ARG A 49 -38.10 3.64 -34.65
CA ARG A 49 -37.21 3.29 -35.76
C ARG A 49 -36.18 2.26 -35.29
N GLN A 50 -35.91 1.29 -36.17
CA GLN A 50 -34.77 0.37 -36.04
C GLN A 50 -33.47 1.12 -36.40
N SER A 51 -33.10 2.08 -35.55
CA SER A 51 -31.91 2.94 -35.64
C SER A 51 -31.14 2.86 -34.33
N GLY A 52 -29.81 3.01 -34.38
CA GLY A 52 -28.95 3.12 -33.21
C GLY A 52 -28.94 4.51 -32.55
N LEU A 53 -29.73 5.45 -33.07
CA LEU A 53 -29.87 6.81 -32.54
C LEU A 53 -31.24 7.00 -31.88
N ASP A 54 -31.30 7.89 -30.89
CA ASP A 54 -32.52 8.34 -30.23
C ASP A 54 -32.53 9.85 -30.04
N ILE A 55 -33.71 10.44 -29.81
CA ILE A 55 -33.86 11.84 -29.44
C ILE A 55 -34.60 11.91 -28.12
N LEU A 56 -34.02 12.60 -27.13
CA LEU A 56 -34.58 12.74 -25.79
C LEU A 56 -34.82 14.19 -25.41
N GLU A 57 -35.79 14.42 -24.50
CA GLU A 57 -35.96 15.69 -23.79
C GLU A 57 -35.26 15.59 -22.42
N VAL A 58 -34.28 16.46 -22.17
CA VAL A 58 -33.50 16.55 -20.93
C VAL A 58 -33.58 17.99 -20.43
N GLU A 59 -34.17 18.20 -19.26
CA GLU A 59 -34.34 19.53 -18.64
C GLU A 59 -34.94 20.60 -19.57
N GLY A 60 -35.90 20.22 -20.42
CA GLY A 60 -36.54 21.12 -21.38
C GLY A 60 -35.70 21.46 -22.62
N LYS A 61 -34.55 20.80 -22.80
CA LYS A 61 -33.74 20.79 -24.02
C LYS A 61 -33.87 19.46 -24.74
N TYR A 62 -33.46 19.41 -26.00
CA TYR A 62 -33.55 18.23 -26.84
C TYR A 62 -32.17 17.81 -27.34
N VAL A 63 -31.87 16.51 -27.28
CA VAL A 63 -30.57 15.96 -27.69
C VAL A 63 -30.75 14.73 -28.56
N MET A 64 -29.98 14.63 -29.64
CA MET A 64 -29.83 13.39 -30.40
C MET A 64 -28.61 12.64 -29.88
N GLN A 65 -28.77 11.36 -29.54
CA GLN A 65 -27.73 10.54 -28.94
C GLN A 65 -27.75 9.11 -29.47
N VAL A 66 -26.68 8.36 -29.20
CA VAL A 66 -26.65 6.91 -29.43
C VAL A 66 -27.55 6.22 -28.39
N LYS A 67 -28.34 5.23 -28.82
CA LYS A 67 -29.16 4.42 -27.91
C LYS A 67 -28.26 3.65 -26.92
N PRO A 68 -28.65 3.50 -25.64
CA PRO A 68 -27.83 2.84 -24.63
C PRO A 68 -27.33 1.44 -25.03
N GLU A 69 -28.15 0.71 -25.79
CA GLU A 69 -27.90 -0.65 -26.30
C GLU A 69 -26.65 -0.76 -27.21
N TYR A 70 -26.23 0.36 -27.82
CA TYR A 70 -25.11 0.42 -28.76
C TYR A 70 -23.92 1.24 -28.24
N ALA A 71 -24.03 1.81 -27.04
CA ALA A 71 -23.07 2.78 -26.52
C ALA A 71 -21.65 2.18 -26.38
N ASP A 72 -21.55 0.94 -25.89
CA ASP A 72 -20.26 0.26 -25.69
C ASP A 72 -19.55 -0.03 -27.03
N GLN A 73 -20.30 -0.44 -28.05
CA GLN A 73 -19.78 -0.83 -29.36
C GLN A 73 -19.21 0.36 -30.13
N VAL A 74 -19.75 1.57 -29.93
CA VAL A 74 -19.30 2.80 -30.62
C VAL A 74 -18.38 3.66 -29.75
N ARG A 75 -18.05 3.23 -28.53
CA ARG A 75 -17.23 3.99 -27.58
C ARG A 75 -15.86 4.39 -28.15
N SER A 76 -15.29 3.57 -29.03
CA SER A 76 -13.98 3.82 -29.64
C SER A 76 -13.96 5.00 -30.62
N VAL A 77 -15.11 5.34 -31.21
CA VAL A 77 -15.26 6.44 -32.19
C VAL A 77 -15.89 7.69 -31.58
N ALA A 78 -16.37 7.63 -30.34
CA ALA A 78 -16.91 8.78 -29.63
C ALA A 78 -15.80 9.82 -29.37
N PRO A 79 -16.09 11.12 -29.54
CA PRO A 79 -15.14 12.17 -29.22
C PRO A 79 -14.78 12.09 -27.72
N LYS A 80 -13.48 12.09 -27.42
CA LYS A 80 -13.01 12.17 -26.03
C LYS A 80 -13.24 13.59 -25.53
N GLU A 81 -14.32 13.82 -24.79
CA GLU A 81 -14.73 15.15 -24.31
C GLU A 81 -13.68 15.85 -23.42
N LEU A 82 -12.81 15.07 -22.77
CA LEU A 82 -11.66 15.55 -22.01
C LEU A 82 -10.34 14.96 -22.55
N PRO A 83 -9.34 15.79 -22.87
CA PRO A 83 -8.00 15.32 -23.20
C PRO A 83 -7.41 14.46 -22.07
N SER A 84 -6.67 13.41 -22.40
CA SER A 84 -6.09 12.52 -21.38
C SER A 84 -5.27 13.23 -20.29
N PRO A 85 -4.47 14.28 -20.57
CA PRO A 85 -3.78 15.03 -19.52
C PRO A 85 -4.71 15.74 -18.52
N VAL A 86 -5.83 16.28 -19.02
CA VAL A 86 -6.84 16.99 -18.22
C VAL A 86 -7.61 15.97 -17.38
N LEU A 87 -8.04 14.86 -18.00
CA LEU A 87 -8.74 13.78 -17.30
C LEU A 87 -7.91 13.20 -16.15
N ARG A 88 -6.60 12.98 -16.34
CA ARG A 88 -5.71 12.54 -15.24
C ARG A 88 -5.67 13.53 -14.08
N THR A 89 -5.70 14.83 -14.38
CA THR A 89 -5.71 15.87 -13.36
C THR A 89 -7.04 15.88 -12.60
N LEU A 90 -8.16 15.75 -13.32
CA LEU A 90 -9.48 15.62 -12.73
C LEU A 90 -9.58 14.40 -11.81
N SER A 91 -9.07 13.25 -12.24
CA SER A 91 -9.11 12.03 -11.45
C SER A 91 -8.29 12.13 -10.16
N MET A 92 -7.15 12.81 -10.21
CA MET A 92 -6.35 13.10 -9.01
C MET A 92 -7.13 13.96 -8.00
N ILE A 93 -7.82 15.00 -8.49
CA ILE A 93 -8.67 15.86 -7.65
C ILE A 93 -9.83 15.04 -7.07
N ALA A 94 -10.55 14.30 -7.91
CA ALA A 94 -11.72 13.53 -7.48
C ALA A 94 -11.40 12.46 -6.44
N TYR A 95 -10.23 11.83 -6.53
CA TYR A 95 -9.80 10.81 -5.58
C TYR A 95 -9.26 11.37 -4.26
N HIS A 96 -8.52 12.49 -4.30
CA HIS A 96 -7.85 13.07 -3.13
C HIS A 96 -8.57 14.26 -2.52
N GLN A 97 -9.77 14.58 -2.98
CA GLN A 97 -10.53 15.72 -2.45
C GLN A 97 -10.83 15.54 -0.95
N PRO A 98 -10.78 16.63 -0.15
CA PRO A 98 -10.31 17.97 -0.54
C PRO A 98 -8.78 18.00 -0.76
N LEU A 99 -8.34 18.50 -1.92
CA LEU A 99 -6.93 18.48 -2.34
C LEU A 99 -6.37 19.90 -2.48
N LEU A 100 -5.21 20.18 -1.87
CA LEU A 100 -4.50 21.44 -2.08
C LEU A 100 -3.93 21.52 -3.50
N GLN A 101 -4.20 22.64 -4.18
CA GLN A 101 -3.72 22.88 -5.54
C GLN A 101 -2.19 22.88 -5.62
N SER A 102 -1.49 23.36 -4.59
CA SER A 102 -0.03 23.31 -4.47
C SER A 102 0.50 21.88 -4.55
N ASP A 103 -0.13 20.96 -3.82
CA ASP A 103 0.29 19.56 -3.72
C ASP A 103 0.01 18.82 -5.04
N LEU A 104 -1.10 19.18 -5.69
CA LEU A 104 -1.40 18.71 -7.04
C LEU A 104 -0.35 19.17 -8.06
N VAL A 105 0.06 20.45 -8.01
CA VAL A 105 1.09 21.02 -8.89
C VAL A 105 2.45 20.38 -8.66
N GLU A 106 2.84 20.12 -7.41
CA GLU A 106 4.08 19.41 -7.09
C GLU A 106 4.13 18.03 -7.74
N LYS A 107 3.00 17.31 -7.75
CA LYS A 107 2.89 15.96 -8.32
C LYS A 107 2.77 15.94 -9.86
N ARG A 108 2.14 16.95 -10.47
CA ARG A 108 1.73 16.93 -11.89
C ARG A 108 2.45 17.97 -12.77
N GLY A 109 3.19 18.89 -12.17
CA GLY A 109 3.89 19.99 -12.85
C GLY A 109 2.99 21.16 -13.21
N ASN A 110 3.60 22.21 -13.78
CA ASN A 110 2.98 23.53 -13.99
C ASN A 110 1.74 23.53 -14.91
N ALA A 111 1.62 22.57 -15.83
CA ALA A 111 0.45 22.45 -16.72
C ALA A 111 -0.88 22.26 -15.93
N THR A 112 -0.79 21.82 -14.68
CA THR A 112 -1.91 21.69 -13.75
C THR A 112 -2.71 22.97 -13.57
N TYR A 113 -2.07 24.15 -13.60
CA TYR A 113 -2.79 25.41 -13.43
C TYR A 113 -3.84 25.63 -14.51
N ASP A 114 -3.53 25.28 -15.75
CA ASP A 114 -4.45 25.44 -16.88
C ASP A 114 -5.51 24.34 -16.88
N HIS A 115 -5.15 23.11 -16.52
CA HIS A 115 -6.12 22.03 -16.33
C HIS A 115 -7.17 22.38 -15.26
N VAL A 116 -6.75 22.93 -14.11
CA VAL A 116 -7.66 23.33 -13.03
C VAL A 116 -8.62 24.42 -13.51
N LYS A 117 -8.14 25.43 -14.25
CA LYS A 117 -9.02 26.46 -14.84
C LYS A 117 -10.03 25.86 -15.82
N GLU A 118 -9.60 24.95 -16.68
CA GLU A 118 -10.48 24.28 -17.65
C GLU A 118 -11.56 23.45 -16.93
N LEU A 119 -11.17 22.66 -15.92
CA LEU A 119 -12.09 21.82 -15.17
C LEU A 119 -13.11 22.63 -14.36
N GLU A 120 -12.68 23.77 -13.79
CA GLU A 120 -13.58 24.71 -13.12
C GLU A 120 -14.55 25.35 -14.11
N ALA A 121 -14.08 25.79 -15.28
CA ALA A 121 -14.94 26.38 -16.33
C ALA A 121 -15.99 25.39 -16.86
N ARG A 122 -15.66 24.10 -16.88
CA ARG A 122 -16.60 23.00 -17.20
C ARG A 122 -17.53 22.64 -16.04
N GLY A 123 -17.39 23.27 -14.88
CA GLY A 123 -18.21 23.02 -13.70
C GLY A 123 -17.98 21.66 -13.06
N LEU A 124 -16.86 20.98 -13.33
CA LEU A 124 -16.53 19.65 -12.77
C LEU A 124 -15.82 19.74 -11.41
N ILE A 125 -15.15 20.85 -11.14
CA ILE A 125 -14.50 21.10 -9.85
C ILE A 125 -14.85 22.50 -9.34
N SER A 126 -14.72 22.68 -8.04
CA SER A 126 -14.73 23.98 -7.37
C SER A 126 -13.40 24.21 -6.68
N ARG A 127 -13.02 25.49 -6.49
CA ARG A 127 -11.84 25.87 -5.72
C ARG A 127 -12.16 26.94 -4.68
N SER A 128 -11.71 26.73 -3.46
CA SER A 128 -11.84 27.70 -2.36
C SER A 128 -10.46 28.18 -1.90
N PRO A 129 -10.30 29.46 -1.49
CA PRO A 129 -9.05 29.94 -0.93
C PRO A 129 -8.67 29.19 0.35
N GLU A 130 -7.41 28.76 0.46
CA GLU A 130 -6.86 28.13 1.67
C GLU A 130 -5.41 28.63 1.87
N GLY A 131 -5.24 29.61 2.76
CA GLY A 131 -3.96 30.27 2.96
C GLY A 131 -3.38 30.89 1.67
N ARG A 132 -2.19 30.42 1.25
CA ARG A 132 -1.52 30.84 0.00
C ARG A 132 -1.86 29.96 -1.21
N SER A 133 -2.72 28.96 -1.03
CA SER A 133 -3.09 27.97 -2.04
C SER A 133 -4.62 27.96 -2.20
N ARG A 134 -5.15 26.93 -2.87
CA ARG A 134 -6.59 26.68 -2.98
C ARG A 134 -6.90 25.22 -2.72
N ILE A 135 -8.00 24.94 -2.02
CA ILE A 135 -8.56 23.60 -1.91
C ILE A 135 -9.41 23.33 -3.15
N LEU A 136 -9.26 22.15 -3.71
CA LEU A 136 -9.99 21.65 -4.88
C LEU A 136 -10.93 20.51 -4.46
N THR A 137 -12.18 20.57 -4.91
CA THR A 137 -13.22 19.55 -4.67
C THR A 137 -14.04 19.32 -5.92
N THR A 138 -14.65 18.14 -6.08
CA THR A 138 -15.62 17.87 -7.15
C THR A 138 -16.96 18.53 -6.86
N THR A 139 -17.69 18.85 -7.91
CA THR A 139 -19.02 19.47 -7.84
C THR A 139 -20.13 18.45 -8.09
N GLN A 140 -21.37 18.86 -7.92
CA GLN A 140 -22.51 18.08 -8.39
C GLN A 140 -22.48 17.85 -9.92
N GLY A 141 -22.00 18.82 -10.70
CA GLY A 141 -21.82 18.67 -12.15
C GLY A 141 -20.84 17.54 -12.52
N PHE A 142 -19.83 17.26 -11.68
CA PHE A 142 -18.98 16.08 -11.86
C PHE A 142 -19.78 14.78 -11.65
N ALA A 143 -20.60 14.72 -10.60
CA ALA A 143 -21.40 13.53 -10.35
C ALA A 143 -22.36 13.25 -11.51
N GLU A 144 -23.04 14.28 -12.01
CA GLU A 144 -23.92 14.18 -13.18
C GLU A 144 -23.15 13.75 -14.44
N TYR A 145 -22.00 14.35 -14.70
CA TYR A 145 -21.16 14.04 -15.86
C TYR A 145 -20.71 12.57 -15.88
N PHE A 146 -20.40 11.99 -14.72
CA PHE A 146 -19.96 10.60 -14.60
C PHE A 146 -21.07 9.61 -14.21
N GLY A 147 -22.34 10.06 -14.14
CA GLY A 147 -23.47 9.22 -13.76
C GLY A 147 -23.41 8.70 -12.31
N LEU A 148 -22.75 9.45 -11.42
CA LEU A 148 -22.61 9.14 -10.00
C LEU A 148 -23.82 9.68 -9.21
N LYS A 149 -24.19 8.99 -8.13
CA LYS A 149 -25.31 9.41 -7.28
C LYS A 149 -25.01 10.65 -6.42
N SER A 150 -23.73 10.92 -6.17
CA SER A 150 -23.28 11.99 -5.28
C SER A 150 -21.88 12.44 -5.65
N SER A 151 -21.57 13.70 -5.33
CA SER A 151 -20.23 14.29 -5.37
C SER A 151 -19.51 14.21 -4.01
N ASP A 152 -20.10 13.51 -3.04
CA ASP A 152 -19.49 13.25 -1.73
C ASP A 152 -18.09 12.60 -1.88
N PRO A 153 -17.05 13.12 -1.21
CA PRO A 153 -15.68 12.64 -1.33
C PRO A 153 -15.51 11.14 -1.16
N GLU A 154 -16.13 10.56 -0.12
CA GLU A 154 -15.96 9.14 0.20
C GLU A 154 -16.69 8.26 -0.82
N TYR A 155 -17.90 8.66 -1.21
CA TYR A 155 -18.66 7.98 -2.28
C TYR A 155 -17.91 7.99 -3.61
N VAL A 156 -17.40 9.16 -4.02
CA VAL A 156 -16.65 9.32 -5.28
C VAL A 156 -15.38 8.45 -5.25
N LYS A 157 -14.63 8.47 -4.14
CA LYS A 157 -13.43 7.66 -3.95
C LYS A 157 -13.72 6.16 -4.05
N GLN A 158 -14.76 5.67 -3.37
CA GLN A 158 -15.15 4.26 -3.43
C GLN A 158 -15.55 3.85 -4.85
N LYS A 159 -16.31 4.68 -5.56
CA LYS A 159 -16.69 4.41 -6.95
C LYS A 159 -15.50 4.36 -7.90
N ILE A 160 -14.50 5.23 -7.71
CA ILE A 160 -13.26 5.17 -8.49
C ILE A 160 -12.52 3.84 -8.24
N ILE A 161 -12.45 3.38 -6.99
CA ILE A 161 -11.79 2.10 -6.64
C ILE A 161 -12.54 0.92 -7.27
N GLU A 162 -13.87 0.88 -7.13
CA GLU A 162 -14.75 -0.14 -7.70
C GLU A 162 -14.56 -0.26 -9.22
N LEU A 163 -14.71 0.85 -9.95
CA LEU A 163 -14.62 0.88 -11.42
C LEU A 163 -13.25 0.43 -11.96
N VAL A 164 -12.18 0.65 -11.19
CA VAL A 164 -10.84 0.22 -11.59
C VAL A 164 -10.62 -1.25 -11.30
N SER A 165 -11.12 -1.74 -10.17
CA SER A 165 -11.03 -3.16 -9.81
C SER A 165 -11.76 -4.07 -10.82
N GLU A 166 -12.89 -3.62 -11.36
CA GLU A 166 -13.67 -4.33 -12.38
C GLU A 166 -12.94 -4.42 -13.74
N GLN A 167 -12.05 -3.48 -14.06
CA GLN A 167 -11.33 -3.44 -15.33
C GLN A 167 -10.02 -4.25 -15.33
N GLY A 168 -9.68 -4.92 -14.22
CA GLY A 168 -8.45 -5.72 -14.12
C GLY A 168 -7.17 -4.90 -14.32
N GLN A 169 -7.23 -3.57 -14.21
CA GLN A 169 -6.08 -2.68 -14.41
C GLN A 169 -5.23 -2.64 -13.15
N THR A 170 -4.00 -3.13 -13.25
CA THR A 170 -2.96 -2.93 -12.25
C THR A 170 -2.30 -1.55 -12.44
N GLY A 171 -1.92 -0.89 -11.33
CA GLY A 171 -1.20 0.39 -11.36
C GLY A 171 -2.04 1.65 -11.14
N LEU A 172 -3.28 1.53 -10.65
CA LEU A 172 -4.06 2.68 -10.21
C LEU A 172 -3.35 3.51 -9.14
N ASP A 173 -2.68 2.86 -8.18
CA ASP A 173 -1.90 3.55 -7.15
C ASP A 173 -0.80 4.45 -7.75
N LYS A 174 -0.15 3.96 -8.82
CA LYS A 174 0.86 4.70 -9.59
C LYS A 174 0.23 5.86 -10.38
N TRP A 175 -1.00 5.68 -10.87
CA TRP A 175 -1.74 6.66 -11.64
C TRP A 175 -2.40 7.75 -10.78
N LEU A 176 -2.89 7.39 -9.59
CA LEU A 176 -3.47 8.26 -8.57
C LEU A 176 -2.43 8.85 -7.62
N GLY A 177 -1.14 8.54 -7.75
CA GLY A 177 -0.11 9.01 -6.83
C GLY A 177 -0.36 8.65 -5.36
N VAL A 178 -1.11 7.57 -5.12
CA VAL A 178 -1.37 6.99 -3.79
C VAL A 178 -0.20 6.07 -3.51
N LYS A 179 0.48 6.23 -2.35
CA LYS A 179 1.42 5.19 -1.92
C LYS A 179 0.60 3.91 -1.76
N PRO A 180 0.95 2.77 -2.40
CA PRO A 180 0.19 1.54 -2.26
C PRO A 180 0.02 1.22 -0.77
N THR A 181 -1.20 0.91 -0.34
CA THR A 181 -1.42 0.48 1.04
C THR A 181 -0.83 -0.92 1.18
N VAL A 182 0.24 -1.03 1.96
CA VAL A 182 0.95 -2.30 2.17
C VAL A 182 0.32 -3.04 3.33
N GLY A 183 -0.25 -4.22 3.11
CA GLY A 183 -0.54 -5.15 4.19
C GLY A 183 0.75 -5.81 4.65
N VAL A 184 0.99 -5.87 5.96
CA VAL A 184 2.18 -6.52 6.53
C VAL A 184 1.78 -7.38 7.73
N THR A 185 2.45 -8.51 7.90
CA THR A 185 2.27 -9.35 9.09
C THR A 185 3.09 -8.83 10.26
N MET A 186 2.65 -9.11 11.50
CA MET A 186 3.32 -8.61 12.71
C MET A 186 4.83 -8.89 12.73
N GLY A 187 5.26 -10.07 12.27
CA GLY A 187 6.67 -10.46 12.26
C GLY A 187 7.60 -9.62 11.37
N TYR A 188 7.04 -8.82 10.45
CA TYR A 188 7.78 -7.91 9.57
C TYR A 188 7.43 -6.43 9.82
N LEU A 189 6.66 -6.13 10.86
CA LEU A 189 6.26 -4.75 11.18
C LEU A 189 7.48 -3.81 11.35
N SER A 190 8.54 -4.28 12.02
CA SER A 190 9.76 -3.49 12.21
C SER A 190 10.47 -3.12 10.90
N LEU A 191 10.30 -3.89 9.81
CA LEU A 191 10.81 -3.52 8.48
C LEU A 191 10.13 -2.28 7.92
N MET A 192 8.82 -2.11 8.17
CA MET A 192 8.11 -0.95 7.64
C MET A 192 8.72 0.34 8.18
N PHE A 193 8.99 0.38 9.49
CA PHE A 193 9.65 1.50 10.14
C PHE A 193 11.10 1.68 9.69
N LEU A 194 11.86 0.57 9.61
CA LEU A 194 13.26 0.58 9.17
C LEU A 194 13.41 1.17 7.77
N LEU A 195 12.48 0.87 6.86
CA LEU A 195 12.52 1.29 5.46
C LEU A 195 11.77 2.60 5.18
N GLY A 196 11.06 3.15 6.17
CA GLY A 196 10.22 4.34 5.94
C GLY A 196 9.01 4.09 5.04
N ILE A 197 8.41 2.91 5.16
CA ILE A 197 7.14 2.60 4.53
C ILE A 197 6.05 3.10 5.49
N ASP A 198 5.43 4.24 5.18
CA ASP A 198 4.49 4.89 6.09
C ASP A 198 3.02 4.48 5.86
N ASN A 199 2.67 4.06 4.63
CA ASN A 199 1.31 3.64 4.29
C ASN A 199 1.17 2.12 4.35
N PHE A 200 1.02 1.57 5.55
CA PHE A 200 0.82 0.14 5.76
C PHE A 200 -0.29 -0.16 6.77
N LYS A 201 -0.78 -1.40 6.74
CA LYS A 201 -1.74 -1.97 7.68
C LYS A 201 -1.22 -3.31 8.19
N VAL A 202 -1.31 -3.52 9.49
CA VAL A 202 -1.04 -4.83 10.07
C VAL A 202 -2.21 -5.75 9.77
N VAL A 203 -1.94 -6.92 9.21
CA VAL A 203 -2.94 -7.92 8.83
C VAL A 203 -2.50 -9.34 9.22
N GLU A 204 -3.47 -10.26 9.33
CA GLU A 204 -3.25 -11.69 9.61
C GLU A 204 -3.69 -12.54 8.41
N PRO A 205 -2.79 -12.85 7.45
CA PRO A 205 -3.11 -13.62 6.25
C PRO A 205 -2.88 -15.13 6.41
N TYR A 206 -2.31 -15.62 7.51
CA TYR A 206 -2.02 -17.04 7.63
C TYR A 206 -3.23 -17.84 8.14
N LYS A 207 -4.02 -17.22 9.02
CA LYS A 207 -5.27 -17.76 9.56
C LYS A 207 -6.31 -16.63 9.71
N PRO A 208 -6.78 -16.04 8.60
CA PRO A 208 -7.61 -14.85 8.65
C PRO A 208 -9.01 -15.15 9.21
N THR A 209 -9.53 -14.27 10.08
CA THR A 209 -10.96 -14.20 10.38
C THR A 209 -11.70 -13.46 9.26
N GLU A 210 -13.04 -13.48 9.24
CA GLU A 210 -13.82 -12.68 8.27
C GLU A 210 -13.46 -11.18 8.31
N LYS A 211 -13.18 -10.64 9.49
CA LYS A 211 -12.74 -9.26 9.66
C LYS A 211 -11.34 -9.02 9.07
N ASP A 212 -10.45 -10.01 9.17
CA ASP A 212 -9.11 -9.91 8.60
C ASP A 212 -9.17 -9.99 7.07
N ILE A 213 -10.05 -10.82 6.49
CA ILE A 213 -10.28 -10.87 5.04
C ILE A 213 -10.71 -9.49 4.53
N LEU A 214 -11.62 -8.80 5.22
CA LEU A 214 -12.04 -7.45 4.84
C LEU A 214 -10.87 -6.45 4.90
N ARG A 215 -10.00 -6.54 5.90
CA ARG A 215 -8.79 -5.69 6.00
C ARG A 215 -7.75 -6.00 4.92
N ILE A 216 -7.59 -7.27 4.57
CA ILE A 216 -6.65 -7.71 3.52
C ILE A 216 -7.14 -7.28 2.13
N LYS A 217 -8.46 -7.26 1.89
CA LYS A 217 -9.03 -6.75 0.64
C LYS A 217 -8.81 -5.24 0.43
N ASP A 218 -8.49 -4.51 1.49
CA ASP A 218 -8.27 -3.06 1.49
C ASP A 218 -6.78 -2.66 1.36
N VAL A 219 -5.91 -3.62 1.07
CA VAL A 219 -4.49 -3.38 0.74
C VAL A 219 -4.22 -3.73 -0.72
N SER A 220 -3.27 -3.03 -1.37
CA SER A 220 -2.93 -3.29 -2.78
C SER A 220 -1.69 -4.17 -2.94
N LYS A 221 -0.83 -4.19 -1.91
CA LYS A 221 0.34 -5.06 -1.81
C LYS A 221 0.33 -5.78 -0.47
N LEU A 222 0.81 -7.01 -0.42
CA LEU A 222 0.85 -7.80 0.80
C LEU A 222 2.23 -8.41 1.03
N VAL A 223 2.88 -8.04 2.15
CA VAL A 223 4.19 -8.54 2.57
C VAL A 223 4.00 -9.69 3.55
N ILE A 224 4.39 -10.89 3.11
CA ILE A 224 4.22 -12.14 3.85
C ILE A 224 5.50 -12.96 3.89
N SER A 225 5.58 -13.91 4.82
CA SER A 225 6.64 -14.91 4.83
C SER A 225 6.62 -15.74 3.55
N LYS A 226 7.81 -16.01 3.01
CA LYS A 226 8.00 -16.93 1.89
C LYS A 226 7.38 -18.30 2.18
N GLY A 227 6.70 -18.87 1.19
CA GLY A 227 6.01 -20.16 1.27
C GLY A 227 4.51 -20.06 1.55
N TYR A 228 3.98 -18.85 1.77
CA TYR A 228 2.54 -18.63 2.00
C TYR A 228 1.82 -18.01 0.80
N GLY A 229 2.53 -17.70 -0.29
CA GLY A 229 1.95 -17.03 -1.47
C GLY A 229 0.72 -17.73 -2.05
N GLU A 230 0.80 -19.03 -2.32
CA GLU A 230 -0.30 -19.80 -2.91
C GLU A 230 -1.56 -19.78 -2.04
N LYS A 231 -1.40 -20.06 -0.73
CA LYS A 231 -2.50 -20.07 0.23
C LYS A 231 -3.20 -18.71 0.33
N VAL A 232 -2.42 -17.63 0.29
CA VAL A 232 -2.95 -16.27 0.43
C VAL A 232 -3.60 -15.78 -0.87
N ALA A 233 -3.11 -16.25 -2.02
CA ALA A 233 -3.69 -15.93 -3.33
C ALA A 233 -5.13 -16.46 -3.52
N GLU A 234 -5.59 -17.41 -2.69
CA GLU A 234 -6.97 -17.92 -2.72
C GLU A 234 -8.02 -16.84 -2.45
N TYR A 235 -7.68 -15.79 -1.69
CA TYR A 235 -8.62 -14.74 -1.28
C TYR A 235 -8.06 -13.32 -1.41
N PHE A 236 -6.81 -13.16 -1.81
CA PHE A 236 -6.17 -11.88 -2.11
C PHE A 236 -5.73 -11.81 -3.57
N ASN A 237 -6.20 -10.79 -4.28
CA ASN A 237 -5.96 -10.59 -5.71
C ASN A 237 -4.94 -9.49 -6.04
N GLY A 238 -4.35 -8.86 -5.02
CA GLY A 238 -3.30 -7.85 -5.18
C GLY A 238 -1.90 -8.46 -5.32
N GLU A 239 -0.87 -7.62 -5.27
CA GLU A 239 0.52 -8.07 -5.41
C GLU A 239 1.05 -8.67 -4.10
N ILE A 240 1.51 -9.92 -4.16
CA ILE A 240 2.12 -10.61 -3.02
C ILE A 240 3.63 -10.47 -3.08
N ILE A 241 4.24 -10.00 -2.00
CA ILE A 241 5.68 -9.85 -1.84
C ILE A 241 6.13 -10.82 -0.75
N GLU A 242 6.70 -11.95 -1.17
CA GLU A 242 7.26 -12.94 -0.27
C GLU A 242 8.67 -12.53 0.22
N VAL A 243 8.79 -12.39 1.53
CA VAL A 243 9.99 -11.97 2.24
C VAL A 243 10.48 -13.03 3.22
N GLN A 244 11.74 -12.92 3.63
CA GLN A 244 12.38 -13.82 4.57
C GLN A 244 13.44 -13.07 5.38
N ALA A 245 13.65 -13.48 6.63
CA ALA A 245 14.63 -12.87 7.51
C ALA A 245 15.22 -13.94 8.44
N VAL A 246 15.76 -15.00 7.87
CA VAL A 246 16.47 -16.04 8.64
C VAL A 246 17.91 -15.60 8.86
N THR A 247 18.61 -15.23 7.79
CA THR A 247 20.02 -14.78 7.75
C THR A 247 20.13 -13.28 7.43
N PHE A 248 21.35 -12.74 7.51
CA PHE A 248 21.62 -11.37 7.02
C PHE A 248 21.42 -11.24 5.51
N ASP A 249 21.82 -12.25 4.72
CA ASP A 249 21.56 -12.25 3.26
C ASP A 249 20.06 -12.26 2.93
N ASP A 250 19.25 -13.00 3.68
CA ASP A 250 17.80 -12.97 3.50
C ASP A 250 17.23 -11.58 3.79
N LEU A 251 17.74 -10.95 4.85
CA LEU A 251 17.30 -9.63 5.26
C LEU A 251 17.69 -8.57 4.23
N LEU A 252 18.93 -8.60 3.71
CA LEU A 252 19.38 -7.72 2.63
C LEU A 252 18.54 -7.90 1.36
N GLY A 253 18.30 -9.15 0.95
CA GLY A 253 17.43 -9.43 -0.20
C GLY A 253 15.97 -8.98 0.03
N THR A 254 15.48 -9.07 1.27
CA THR A 254 14.16 -8.53 1.64
C THR A 254 14.13 -7.00 1.57
N ILE A 255 15.17 -6.32 2.06
CA ILE A 255 15.31 -4.86 1.97
C ILE A 255 15.33 -4.41 0.52
N GLU A 256 16.08 -5.10 -0.34
CA GLU A 256 16.14 -4.82 -1.78
C GLU A 256 14.74 -4.95 -2.43
N LYS A 257 14.02 -6.05 -2.17
CA LYS A 257 12.65 -6.25 -2.68
C LYS A 257 11.68 -5.16 -2.23
N LEU A 258 11.81 -4.69 -1.00
CA LEU A 258 10.93 -3.66 -0.42
C LEU A 258 11.40 -2.23 -0.71
N SER A 259 12.62 -2.05 -1.24
CA SER A 259 13.20 -0.73 -1.55
C SER A 259 12.30 0.17 -2.40
N PRO A 260 11.50 -0.32 -3.38
CA PRO A 260 10.63 0.56 -4.17
C PRO A 260 9.46 1.16 -3.36
N LEU A 261 9.16 0.59 -2.19
CA LEU A 261 8.08 1.03 -1.30
C LEU A 261 8.57 1.98 -0.20
N GLY A 262 9.87 1.95 0.09
CA GLY A 262 10.50 2.69 1.19
C GLY A 262 11.00 4.09 0.82
N ASN A 263 11.40 4.83 1.86
CA ASN A 263 12.14 6.09 1.70
C ASN A 263 13.59 5.78 1.31
N LYS A 264 14.11 6.42 0.25
CA LYS A 264 15.44 6.14 -0.31
C LYS A 264 16.58 6.23 0.72
N ASP A 265 16.57 7.26 1.55
CA ASP A 265 17.65 7.48 2.53
C ASP A 265 17.58 6.45 3.66
N LYS A 266 16.37 6.11 4.13
CA LYS A 266 16.17 5.07 5.12
C LYS A 266 16.53 3.67 4.59
N VAL A 267 16.17 3.37 3.34
CA VAL A 267 16.55 2.11 2.68
C VAL A 267 18.08 2.01 2.61
N LYS A 268 18.77 3.08 2.18
CA LYS A 268 20.23 3.11 2.13
C LYS A 268 20.86 2.86 3.51
N ALA A 269 20.40 3.58 4.53
CA ALA A 269 20.87 3.41 5.90
C ALA A 269 20.59 2.00 6.45
N ALA A 270 19.46 1.39 6.08
CA ALA A 270 19.13 0.02 6.45
C ALA A 270 20.08 -1.00 5.82
N VAL A 271 20.39 -0.84 4.53
CA VAL A 271 21.38 -1.68 3.83
C VAL A 271 22.75 -1.56 4.48
N GLU A 272 23.24 -0.34 4.72
CA GLU A 272 24.53 -0.09 5.40
C GLU A 272 24.57 -0.76 6.77
N LYS A 273 23.58 -0.49 7.65
CA LYS A 273 23.49 -1.08 8.98
C LYS A 273 23.51 -2.62 8.97
N VAL A 274 22.73 -3.24 8.09
CA VAL A 274 22.63 -4.71 8.02
C VAL A 274 23.92 -5.32 7.45
N SER A 275 24.56 -4.64 6.50
CA SER A 275 25.82 -5.10 5.89
C SER A 275 26.98 -5.01 6.89
N GLU A 276 27.08 -3.92 7.64
CA GLU A 276 28.07 -3.77 8.72
C GLU A 276 27.91 -4.83 9.80
N LEU A 277 26.66 -5.11 10.24
CA LEU A 277 26.40 -6.20 11.18
C LEU A 277 26.82 -7.55 10.61
N LYS A 278 26.49 -7.83 9.34
CA LYS A 278 26.92 -9.07 8.69
C LYS A 278 28.44 -9.23 8.72
N GLU A 279 29.19 -8.18 8.36
CA GLU A 279 30.65 -8.19 8.39
C GLU A 279 31.20 -8.39 9.80
N GLN A 280 30.61 -7.73 10.81
CA GLN A 280 30.98 -7.94 12.21
C GLN A 280 30.80 -9.40 12.62
N TYR A 281 29.66 -10.02 12.29
CA TYR A 281 29.43 -11.43 12.62
C TYR A 281 30.35 -12.38 11.85
N LEU A 282 30.59 -12.13 10.55
CA LEU A 282 31.57 -12.89 9.79
C LEU A 282 32.98 -12.78 10.39
N SER A 283 33.34 -11.61 10.92
CA SER A 283 34.64 -11.44 11.59
C SER A 283 34.75 -12.27 12.87
N LYS A 284 33.66 -12.46 13.62
CA LYS A 284 33.61 -13.32 14.81
C LYS A 284 33.73 -14.80 14.47
N THR A 285 33.29 -15.21 13.28
CA THR A 285 33.38 -16.61 12.84
C THR A 285 34.68 -16.93 12.12
N LEU A 286 35.49 -15.92 11.78
CA LEU A 286 36.83 -16.12 11.23
C LEU A 286 37.70 -16.93 12.21
N GLY A 287 38.19 -18.06 11.74
CA GLY A 287 39.06 -18.94 12.52
C GLY A 287 38.32 -19.98 13.37
N ILE A 288 36.98 -19.98 13.40
CA ILE A 288 36.23 -21.08 14.00
C ILE A 288 36.43 -22.35 13.15
N THR A 289 37.13 -23.33 13.72
CA THR A 289 37.39 -24.63 13.08
C THR A 289 36.42 -25.72 13.50
N THR A 290 35.66 -25.49 14.58
CA THR A 290 34.62 -26.40 15.08
C THR A 290 33.62 -26.73 13.97
N ARG A 291 33.36 -28.02 13.79
CA ARG A 291 32.40 -28.49 12.79
C ARG A 291 31.01 -28.57 13.41
N VAL A 292 30.02 -28.16 12.64
CA VAL A 292 28.61 -28.15 13.04
C VAL A 292 27.77 -29.04 12.11
N LYS A 293 26.62 -29.48 12.58
CA LYS A 293 25.64 -30.26 11.83
C LYS A 293 24.28 -29.54 11.91
N PRO A 294 23.76 -28.97 10.81
CA PRO A 294 22.41 -28.41 10.81
C PRO A 294 21.35 -29.51 10.94
N ALA A 295 20.36 -29.29 11.81
CA ALA A 295 19.18 -30.15 11.92
C ALA A 295 18.08 -29.81 10.91
N THR A 296 18.07 -28.58 10.37
CA THR A 296 17.02 -28.07 9.46
C THR A 296 17.61 -27.14 8.39
N ASP A 297 16.86 -26.89 7.32
CA ASP A 297 17.25 -25.95 6.26
C ASP A 297 17.44 -24.51 6.77
N MET A 298 16.62 -24.10 7.75
CA MET A 298 16.78 -22.80 8.41
C MET A 298 18.17 -22.67 9.04
N VAL A 299 18.60 -23.69 9.77
CA VAL A 299 19.91 -23.72 10.42
C VAL A 299 21.03 -23.88 9.39
N ALA A 300 20.84 -24.69 8.35
CA ALA A 300 21.81 -24.85 7.27
C ALA A 300 22.13 -23.53 6.56
N ARG A 301 21.11 -22.68 6.38
CA ARG A 301 21.27 -21.32 5.84
C ARG A 301 22.08 -20.42 6.77
N LEU A 302 21.80 -20.43 8.07
CA LEU A 302 22.56 -19.66 9.07
C LEU A 302 24.04 -20.05 9.05
N ILE A 303 24.32 -21.35 9.10
CA ILE A 303 25.68 -21.91 9.06
C ILE A 303 26.40 -21.51 7.78
N THR A 304 25.73 -21.61 6.62
CA THR A 304 26.27 -21.19 5.33
C THR A 304 26.58 -19.69 5.30
N ASP A 305 25.66 -18.84 5.76
CA ASP A 305 25.84 -17.38 5.76
C ASP A 305 26.97 -16.93 6.70
N MET A 306 27.19 -17.67 7.80
CA MET A 306 28.32 -17.48 8.71
C MET A 306 29.64 -18.11 8.24
N LYS A 307 29.62 -18.87 7.14
CA LYS A 307 30.77 -19.62 6.59
C LYS A 307 31.38 -20.64 7.55
N LEU A 308 30.55 -21.29 8.37
CA LEU A 308 30.98 -22.33 9.31
C LEU A 308 31.15 -23.69 8.62
N ASN A 309 32.02 -24.53 9.17
CA ASN A 309 32.33 -25.85 8.61
C ASN A 309 31.27 -26.89 8.96
N VAL A 310 30.76 -27.63 7.96
CA VAL A 310 29.74 -28.67 8.16
C VAL A 310 30.35 -30.07 8.22
N SER A 311 29.89 -30.92 9.15
CA SER A 311 30.22 -32.35 9.17
C SER A 311 29.14 -33.18 9.86
N ALA A 312 28.98 -34.44 9.43
CA ALA A 312 28.00 -35.38 10.00
C ALA A 312 28.21 -35.69 11.50
N GLY A 313 29.44 -35.53 12.01
CA GLY A 313 29.78 -35.67 13.42
C GLY A 313 30.07 -34.34 14.12
N GLY A 314 29.68 -33.21 13.54
CA GLY A 314 29.79 -31.90 14.17
C GLY A 314 28.70 -31.67 15.22
N LEU A 315 28.82 -30.58 15.99
CA LEU A 315 27.82 -30.15 16.97
C LEU A 315 26.45 -29.99 16.30
N LEU A 316 25.43 -30.67 16.81
CA LEU A 316 24.07 -30.61 16.30
C LEU A 316 23.44 -29.25 16.65
N VAL A 317 23.20 -28.45 15.62
CA VAL A 317 22.55 -27.16 15.73
C VAL A 317 21.11 -27.29 15.28
N ALA A 318 20.16 -26.95 16.16
CA ALA A 318 18.73 -27.08 15.90
C ALA A 318 17.97 -25.81 16.31
N PRO A 319 16.79 -25.55 15.71
CA PRO A 319 15.90 -24.50 16.21
C PRO A 319 15.22 -24.90 17.52
N ASP A 320 14.71 -23.92 18.29
CA ASP A 320 14.09 -24.11 19.61
C ASP A 320 12.59 -24.46 19.59
N TYR A 321 11.95 -24.57 18.42
CA TYR A 321 10.49 -24.83 18.32
C TYR A 321 10.07 -26.28 18.63
N GLY A 322 11.00 -27.18 18.96
CA GLY A 322 10.71 -28.58 19.30
C GLY A 322 10.29 -29.41 18.10
N LEU A 323 9.02 -29.28 17.69
CA LEU A 323 8.42 -30.07 16.61
C LEU A 323 8.42 -29.29 15.29
N SER A 324 8.86 -29.93 14.21
CA SER A 324 8.69 -29.40 12.85
C SER A 324 7.21 -29.33 12.44
N SER A 325 6.92 -28.68 11.31
CA SER A 325 5.58 -28.69 10.70
C SER A 325 5.05 -30.09 10.37
N GLU A 326 5.92 -31.10 10.33
CA GLU A 326 5.58 -32.51 10.09
C GLU A 326 5.48 -33.33 11.40
N GLY A 327 5.60 -32.69 12.56
CA GLY A 327 5.48 -33.35 13.86
C GLY A 327 6.73 -34.13 14.29
N VAL A 328 7.88 -33.86 13.66
CA VAL A 328 9.17 -34.49 14.01
C VAL A 328 9.87 -33.62 15.05
N ASP A 329 10.33 -34.21 16.16
CA ASP A 329 11.16 -33.51 17.15
C ASP A 329 12.54 -33.24 16.56
N VAL A 330 12.82 -31.97 16.29
CA VAL A 330 14.08 -31.49 15.70
C VAL A 330 15.03 -30.90 16.73
N SER A 331 14.56 -30.62 17.95
CA SER A 331 15.36 -30.02 19.03
C SER A 331 15.99 -31.07 19.96
N SER A 332 15.44 -32.29 19.98
CA SER A 332 15.96 -33.38 20.79
C SER A 332 17.41 -33.72 20.43
N GLY A 333 18.28 -33.74 21.45
CA GLY A 333 19.71 -34.04 21.32
C GLY A 333 20.55 -32.94 20.67
N ALA A 334 20.00 -31.74 20.50
CA ALA A 334 20.76 -30.60 19.98
C ALA A 334 21.82 -30.11 20.98
N ASP A 335 23.04 -29.90 20.49
CA ASP A 335 24.12 -29.28 21.25
C ASP A 335 23.92 -27.76 21.34
N ILE A 336 23.31 -27.17 20.31
CA ILE A 336 23.06 -25.73 20.20
C ILE A 336 21.62 -25.48 19.75
N LEU A 337 20.89 -24.66 20.51
CA LEU A 337 19.53 -24.23 20.19
C LEU A 337 19.50 -22.82 19.63
N VAL A 338 18.83 -22.66 18.49
CA VAL A 338 18.68 -21.40 17.76
C VAL A 338 17.26 -20.86 17.99
N PRO A 339 17.09 -19.61 18.45
CA PRO A 339 15.78 -19.04 18.69
C PRO A 339 14.99 -18.90 17.38
N SER A 340 13.81 -19.52 17.34
CA SER A 340 12.97 -19.55 16.16
C SER A 340 12.03 -18.35 16.10
N HIS A 341 11.20 -18.13 17.12
CA HIS A 341 10.28 -17.00 17.21
C HIS A 341 9.76 -16.80 18.64
N GLN A 342 10.44 -16.02 19.48
CA GLN A 342 9.91 -15.79 20.84
C GLN A 342 9.08 -14.51 21.02
N ASN A 343 9.17 -13.50 20.13
CA ASN A 343 8.21 -12.39 20.12
C ASN A 343 8.07 -11.77 18.71
N ALA A 344 6.84 -11.76 18.17
CA ALA A 344 6.53 -11.16 16.87
C ALA A 344 6.65 -9.62 16.84
N VAL A 345 6.88 -9.00 18.01
CA VAL A 345 7.02 -7.54 18.20
C VAL A 345 8.48 -7.08 18.13
N ASP A 346 9.44 -8.01 18.19
CA ASP A 346 10.85 -7.66 18.25
C ASP A 346 11.42 -7.16 16.91
N ASP A 347 12.42 -6.30 17.03
CA ASP A 347 13.19 -5.78 15.90
C ASP A 347 13.78 -6.94 15.09
N ILE A 348 13.47 -6.97 13.79
CA ILE A 348 13.84 -8.05 12.89
C ILE A 348 15.35 -8.22 12.74
N VAL A 349 16.12 -7.12 12.82
CA VAL A 349 17.57 -7.13 12.76
C VAL A 349 18.11 -7.79 14.03
N LYS A 350 17.58 -7.42 15.20
CA LYS A 350 17.94 -8.04 16.48
C LYS A 350 17.66 -9.53 16.49
N ARG A 351 16.52 -9.96 15.93
CA ARG A 351 16.16 -11.37 15.82
C ARG A 351 17.16 -12.17 14.97
N VAL A 352 17.67 -11.59 13.89
CA VAL A 352 18.75 -12.22 13.11
C VAL A 352 20.03 -12.29 13.96
N CYS A 353 20.43 -11.20 14.62
CA CYS A 353 21.62 -11.16 15.48
C CYS A 353 21.58 -12.24 16.58
N GLN A 354 20.45 -12.39 17.28
CA GLN A 354 20.25 -13.38 18.33
C GLN A 354 20.48 -14.82 17.86
N ARG A 355 20.14 -15.14 16.60
CA ARG A 355 20.38 -16.47 16.03
C ARG A 355 21.86 -16.72 15.80
N TYR A 356 22.60 -15.69 15.39
CA TYR A 356 24.04 -15.78 15.16
C TYR A 356 24.77 -15.88 16.51
N ASP A 357 24.38 -15.06 17.48
CA ASP A 357 24.90 -15.11 18.85
C ASP A 357 24.69 -16.49 19.48
N ALA A 358 23.50 -17.09 19.32
CA ALA A 358 23.21 -18.43 19.84
C ALA A 358 24.16 -19.48 19.28
N ILE A 359 24.51 -19.41 17.99
CA ILE A 359 25.42 -20.38 17.35
C ILE A 359 26.86 -20.12 17.77
N ILE A 360 27.32 -18.86 17.74
CA ILE A 360 28.70 -18.51 18.10
C ILE A 360 28.97 -18.85 19.57
N ASN A 361 28.10 -18.39 20.48
CA ASN A 361 28.24 -18.68 21.90
C ASN A 361 28.09 -20.18 22.20
N GLY A 362 27.22 -20.88 21.47
CA GLY A 362 27.07 -22.33 21.58
C GLY A 362 28.34 -23.10 21.17
N ILE A 363 29.05 -22.62 20.14
CA ILE A 363 30.35 -23.18 19.74
C ILE A 363 31.42 -22.90 20.79
N ASP A 364 31.48 -21.67 21.31
CA ASP A 364 32.47 -21.27 22.33
C ASP A 364 32.24 -21.99 23.67
N ASN A 365 30.99 -22.24 24.05
CA ASN A 365 30.66 -23.02 25.25
C ASN A 365 30.85 -24.53 25.01
N GLY A 366 30.60 -25.02 23.80
CA GLY A 366 30.85 -26.40 23.40
C GLY A 366 32.35 -26.77 23.34
N THR A 367 33.24 -25.79 23.13
CA THR A 367 34.69 -25.96 23.24
C THR A 367 35.21 -25.85 24.67
N ASN A 368 34.50 -25.12 25.55
CA ASN A 368 34.88 -24.96 26.95
C ASN A 368 34.38 -26.10 27.85
N ASN A 369 33.36 -26.86 27.45
CA ASN A 369 32.87 -28.04 28.18
C ASN A 369 33.79 -29.28 28.11
N GLY A 370 35.05 -29.11 27.68
CA GLY A 370 36.14 -29.99 28.11
C GLY A 370 36.54 -29.79 29.58
N ILE A 371 36.10 -28.70 30.22
CA ILE A 371 36.27 -28.41 31.64
C ILE A 371 35.00 -27.69 32.14
N ASP A 372 34.24 -28.43 32.96
CA ASP A 372 33.19 -27.97 33.86
C ASP A 372 31.75 -27.88 33.33
N ASN A 373 30.92 -28.77 33.88
CA ASN A 373 29.50 -28.89 33.60
C ASN A 373 28.71 -27.95 34.51
N GLY A 374 27.71 -27.28 33.94
CA GLY A 374 26.41 -27.20 34.58
C GLY A 374 25.87 -25.80 34.81
N ILE A 375 24.70 -25.56 34.21
CA ILE A 375 23.54 -24.92 34.83
C ILE A 375 23.88 -23.72 35.74
N ASP A 376 23.98 -22.53 35.14
CA ASP A 376 23.55 -21.30 35.81
C ASP A 376 22.36 -20.74 35.03
N ASN A 377 21.24 -20.77 35.71
CA ASN A 377 19.97 -20.22 35.32
C ASN A 377 19.85 -18.86 36.03
N ARG A 378 19.59 -17.80 35.27
CA ARG A 378 18.81 -16.62 35.69
C ARG A 378 18.95 -16.22 37.18
N THR A 379 19.82 -15.25 37.49
CA THR A 379 19.50 -14.01 38.25
C THR A 379 20.78 -13.30 38.68
N ASP A 380 21.03 -12.09 38.17
CA ASP A 380 21.60 -10.99 38.97
C ASP A 380 21.32 -9.61 38.33
N ASN A 381 20.08 -9.15 38.47
CA ASN A 381 19.88 -7.71 38.49
C ASN A 381 20.50 -7.16 39.77
N GLY A 382 21.61 -6.42 39.63
CA GLY A 382 21.88 -5.21 40.38
C GLY A 382 22.28 -5.33 41.86
N THR A 383 23.59 -5.18 42.09
CA THR A 383 24.20 -4.33 43.14
C THR A 383 23.79 -4.59 44.59
N ASP A 384 24.57 -5.43 45.28
CA ASP A 384 25.05 -5.08 46.61
C ASP A 384 26.52 -4.62 46.50
N ASN A 385 26.84 -3.55 47.21
CA ASN A 385 28.20 -3.16 47.51
C ASN A 385 28.17 -2.66 48.95
N GLY A 386 28.39 -3.59 49.87
CA GLY A 386 28.58 -3.34 51.28
C GLY A 386 30.04 -3.46 51.68
N THR A 387 30.64 -2.31 51.97
CA THR A 387 31.63 -2.05 53.03
C THR A 387 32.99 -2.78 53.01
N ASP A 388 34.05 -2.01 52.72
CA ASP A 388 35.26 -2.02 53.54
C ASP A 388 35.49 -0.63 54.17
N ASN A 389 36.22 -0.63 55.28
CA ASN A 389 36.40 0.47 56.23
C ASN A 389 37.66 1.29 55.94
N GLY A 390 37.57 2.62 56.19
CA GLY A 390 38.77 3.45 56.34
C GLY A 390 38.51 4.93 56.59
N THR A 391 38.22 5.28 57.84
CA THR A 391 38.55 6.52 58.58
C THR A 391 38.93 7.80 57.81
N ASP A 392 38.19 8.90 58.00
CA ASP A 392 38.68 10.18 58.60
C ASP A 392 37.49 11.12 58.90
N ASN A 393 37.70 11.99 59.87
CA ASN A 393 36.84 12.82 60.69
C ASN A 393 36.10 13.96 59.97
N GLY A 394 35.03 14.43 60.61
CA GLY A 394 34.85 15.88 60.79
C GLY A 394 33.51 16.48 60.38
N THR A 395 32.68 16.75 61.40
CA THR A 395 31.95 18.02 61.63
C THR A 395 30.82 18.46 60.67
N ASP A 396 29.61 18.38 61.24
CA ASP A 396 28.71 19.51 61.57
C ASP A 396 27.48 19.83 60.69
N ASN A 397 26.32 19.62 61.32
CA ASN A 397 25.08 20.41 61.33
C ASN A 397 24.27 20.71 60.04
N GLY A 398 22.96 20.38 60.09
CA GLY A 398 21.94 21.26 59.50
C GLY A 398 20.69 20.61 58.86
N ILE A 399 19.78 20.10 59.68
CA ILE A 399 18.33 20.39 59.73
C ILE A 399 17.51 20.63 58.43
N ALA A 400 16.39 19.90 58.37
CA ALA A 400 15.03 20.22 57.87
C ALA A 400 14.55 19.66 56.51
N GLU A 401 13.64 18.69 56.68
CA GLU A 401 12.44 18.39 55.91
C GLU A 401 11.74 19.62 55.28
N LYS A 402 11.18 19.43 54.08
CA LYS A 402 9.71 19.54 53.90
C LYS A 402 9.23 19.03 52.54
N ASP A 403 8.18 18.21 52.64
CA ASP A 403 7.21 17.85 51.60
C ASP A 403 6.73 19.04 50.76
N PHE A 404 6.37 18.78 49.50
CA PHE A 404 5.09 19.24 48.96
C PHE A 404 4.65 18.39 47.75
N LYS A 405 3.53 17.68 47.94
CA LYS A 405 2.63 17.20 46.88
C LYS A 405 1.79 18.37 46.38
N VAL A 406 1.62 18.48 45.06
CA VAL A 406 0.33 18.74 44.38
C VAL A 406 0.27 17.87 43.15
#